data_AF-A0A8J2BJS6-F1
#
_entry.id   AF-A0A8J2BJS6-F1
#
_cell.length_a   1.000
_cell.length_b   1.000
_cell.length_c   1.000
_cell.angle_alpha   90.00
_cell.angle_beta   90.00
_cell.angle_gamma   90.00
#
_symmetry.space_group_name_H-M   'P 1'
#
loop_
_entity.id
_entity.type
_entity.pdbx_description
1 polymer ?
#
loop_
_entity_poly.entity_id
_entity_poly.type
_entity_poly.pdbx_seq_one_letter_code
_entity_poly.pdbx_strand_id
1 'polypeptide(L)'
;MKSNPHDDILQSEIPEETGRRQGMLEELKTRAKGAFQSKDLGNAEMLYSKAIDCAVLIDDAPKSGLHLLYSNRAAVRLLLKKNDGAVKDCESCLALDKAFLKAHFRLAQAWMRLGKWKSGIEACRTGLELHSGNAELLSLQAEIQEAWDKDTEEKAKFNAEANEVRPDLPKPEPTRIPMATPSAASNAPKKTQEEKQSNGTSSAPPPDNGMRGYKKTADGKTTSYFHTDISDEAKKLIGDCKPQKIDAEQLKNSDQSKAKAGSAWNQAGTFEERNYTKWFHEKVREEIPKNTDVELPNDLPDIVVNVETISGDANIACTRGKVKYIHDTVVEVKWNFTTHDDKKGLGTMRLECDGDGDYDINVDVDSKTHSGVRQIVNEFVKSSSKGLQPYLLERLRSVEKKFQAIQI
;
A
#
# COMPACT_ATOMS: atom_id res chain seq x y z
N MET A 1 36.54 14.15 -17.99
CA MET A 1 35.16 14.01 -17.50
C MET A 1 34.64 12.69 -18.02
N LYS A 2 34.23 11.75 -17.16
CA LYS A 2 33.63 10.49 -17.63
C LYS A 2 32.25 10.85 -18.19
N SER A 3 32.00 10.55 -19.47
CA SER A 3 30.67 10.67 -20.09
C SER A 3 29.68 9.89 -19.23
N ASN A 4 28.45 10.38 -19.09
CA ASN A 4 27.44 9.63 -18.36
C ASN A 4 27.12 8.36 -19.19
N PRO A 5 27.15 7.17 -18.58
CA PRO A 5 26.97 5.89 -19.28
C PRO A 5 25.59 5.74 -19.96
N HIS A 6 24.68 6.68 -19.72
CA HIS A 6 23.35 6.71 -20.32
C HIS A 6 23.12 7.93 -21.23
N ASP A 7 24.17 8.65 -21.60
CA ASP A 7 24.06 9.83 -22.49
C ASP A 7 23.40 9.48 -23.84
N ASP A 8 23.62 8.26 -24.34
CA ASP A 8 23.01 7.74 -25.57
C ASP A 8 21.48 7.84 -25.58
N ILE A 9 20.84 7.44 -24.48
CA ILE A 9 19.38 7.46 -24.35
C ILE A 9 18.87 8.78 -23.73
N LEU A 10 19.70 9.45 -22.93
CA LEU A 10 19.33 10.73 -22.31
C LEU A 10 19.39 11.90 -23.30
N GLN A 11 20.20 11.82 -24.36
CA GLN A 11 20.27 12.84 -25.41
C GLN A 11 19.42 12.51 -26.65
N SER A 12 18.95 11.28 -26.83
CA SER A 12 18.12 10.91 -27.98
C SER A 12 16.76 11.62 -27.99
N GLU A 13 16.24 11.97 -29.16
CA GLU A 13 14.90 12.55 -29.25
C GLU A 13 13.83 11.48 -28.97
N ILE A 14 12.71 11.89 -28.36
CA ILE A 14 11.60 10.98 -28.08
C ILE A 14 10.91 10.65 -29.41
N PRO A 15 10.83 9.37 -29.83
CA PRO A 15 10.21 9.01 -31.10
C PRO A 15 8.73 9.46 -31.18
N GLU A 16 8.32 9.90 -32.37
CA GLU A 16 6.90 10.25 -32.66
C GLU A 16 6.01 9.00 -32.77
N GLU A 17 6.57 7.87 -33.18
CA GLU A 17 5.87 6.60 -33.33
C GLU A 17 5.63 5.92 -31.97
N THR A 18 4.36 5.64 -31.65
CA THR A 18 3.94 5.07 -30.35
C THR A 18 4.65 3.77 -29.99
N GLY A 19 4.87 2.86 -30.96
CA GLY A 19 5.56 1.58 -30.72
C GLY A 19 7.03 1.75 -30.34
N ARG A 20 7.75 2.68 -31.02
CA ARG A 20 9.14 3.00 -30.66
C ARG A 20 9.24 3.74 -29.34
N ARG A 21 8.26 4.61 -29.04
CA ARG A 21 8.14 5.31 -27.76
C ARG A 21 7.99 4.32 -26.60
N GLN A 22 7.15 3.30 -26.76
CA GLN A 22 7.00 2.22 -25.77
C GLN A 22 8.30 1.43 -25.58
N GLY A 23 9.01 1.09 -26.67
CA GLY A 23 10.31 0.43 -26.58
C GLY A 23 11.35 1.25 -25.81
N MET A 24 11.45 2.55 -26.11
CA MET A 24 12.34 3.48 -25.40
C MET A 24 11.95 3.62 -23.92
N LEU A 25 10.66 3.64 -23.60
CA LEU A 25 10.18 3.72 -22.21
C LEU A 25 10.60 2.49 -21.39
N GLU A 26 10.45 1.29 -21.93
CA GLU A 26 10.87 0.06 -21.24
C GLU A 26 12.39 -0.02 -21.06
N GLU A 27 13.15 0.46 -22.04
CA GLU A 27 14.61 0.59 -21.92
C GLU A 27 15.01 1.59 -20.82
N LEU A 28 14.38 2.77 -20.79
CA LEU A 28 14.59 3.79 -19.75
C LEU A 28 14.26 3.25 -18.36
N LYS A 29 13.16 2.51 -18.20
CA LYS A 29 12.78 1.85 -16.93
C LYS A 29 13.82 0.84 -16.48
N THR A 30 14.30 0.02 -17.41
CA THR A 30 15.30 -1.02 -17.12
C THR A 30 16.63 -0.38 -16.68
N ARG A 31 17.12 0.61 -17.43
CA ARG A 31 18.34 1.37 -17.08
C ARG A 31 18.18 2.11 -15.75
N ALA A 32 17.02 2.71 -15.49
CA ALA A 32 16.74 3.41 -14.23
C ALA A 32 16.76 2.47 -13.02
N LYS A 33 16.19 1.26 -13.15
CA LYS A 33 16.25 0.21 -12.11
C LYS A 33 17.69 -0.22 -11.86
N GLY A 34 18.48 -0.44 -12.91
CA GLY A 34 19.90 -0.77 -12.80
C GLY A 34 20.74 0.32 -12.14
N ALA A 35 20.52 1.59 -12.50
CA ALA A 35 21.17 2.74 -11.87
C ALA A 35 20.80 2.86 -10.38
N PHE A 36 19.52 2.66 -10.05
CA PHE A 36 19.06 2.66 -8.66
C PHE A 36 19.70 1.55 -7.82
N GLN A 37 19.76 0.32 -8.35
CA GLN A 37 20.41 -0.82 -7.69
C GLN A 37 21.92 -0.59 -7.51
N SER A 38 22.55 0.08 -8.47
CA SER A 38 23.96 0.46 -8.42
C SER A 38 24.23 1.66 -7.49
N LYS A 39 23.21 2.18 -6.79
CA LYS A 39 23.25 3.39 -5.94
C LYS A 39 23.65 4.67 -6.69
N ASP A 40 23.55 4.66 -8.01
CA ASP A 40 23.75 5.85 -8.84
C ASP A 40 22.46 6.66 -8.93
N LEU A 41 22.18 7.37 -7.84
CA LEU A 41 20.92 8.10 -7.66
C LEU A 41 20.78 9.28 -8.63
N GLY A 42 21.89 9.89 -9.05
CA GLY A 42 21.88 11.02 -9.98
C GLY A 42 21.43 10.56 -11.38
N ASN A 43 22.02 9.48 -11.88
CA ASN A 43 21.62 8.92 -13.16
C ASN A 43 20.21 8.32 -13.12
N ALA A 44 19.83 7.67 -12.00
CA ALA A 44 18.47 7.18 -11.81
C ALA A 44 17.42 8.31 -11.90
N GLU A 45 17.67 9.48 -11.29
CA GLU A 45 16.75 10.63 -11.38
C GLU A 45 16.57 11.12 -12.82
N MET A 46 17.67 11.22 -13.59
CA MET A 46 17.61 11.66 -14.98
C MET A 46 16.85 10.66 -15.86
N LEU A 47 17.14 9.36 -15.71
CA LEU A 47 16.47 8.30 -16.46
C LEU A 47 14.97 8.24 -16.14
N TYR A 48 14.57 8.33 -14.87
CA TYR A 48 13.15 8.39 -14.51
C TYR A 48 12.48 9.66 -15.03
N SER A 49 13.17 10.80 -15.06
CA SER A 49 12.61 12.04 -15.61
C SER A 49 12.31 11.90 -17.10
N LYS A 50 13.26 11.35 -17.87
CA LYS A 50 13.04 11.10 -19.29
C LYS A 50 11.99 10.02 -19.55
N ALA A 51 11.91 9.00 -18.70
CA ALA A 51 10.86 7.99 -18.77
C ALA A 51 9.47 8.62 -18.58
N ILE A 52 9.33 9.59 -17.66
CA ILE A 52 8.08 10.33 -17.46
C ILE A 52 7.73 11.15 -18.70
N ASP A 53 8.69 11.90 -19.26
CA ASP A 53 8.46 12.69 -20.47
C ASP A 53 8.01 11.82 -21.66
N CYS A 54 8.61 10.63 -21.79
CA CYS A 54 8.22 9.63 -22.78
C CYS A 54 6.81 9.07 -22.52
N ALA A 55 6.51 8.72 -21.26
CA ALA A 55 5.24 8.12 -20.87
C ALA A 55 4.04 9.07 -20.97
N VAL A 56 4.22 10.37 -20.75
CA VAL A 56 3.17 11.39 -20.87
C VAL A 56 2.66 11.54 -22.32
N LEU A 57 3.50 11.21 -23.31
CA LEU A 57 3.15 11.32 -24.73
C LEU A 57 2.47 10.05 -25.30
N ILE A 58 2.10 9.07 -24.48
CA ILE A 58 1.44 7.83 -24.92
C ILE A 58 -0.06 7.93 -24.63
N ASP A 59 -0.87 8.02 -25.69
CA ASP A 59 -2.30 8.39 -25.61
C ASP A 59 -3.28 7.27 -25.18
N ASP A 60 -2.85 5.99 -25.07
CA ASP A 60 -3.78 4.86 -24.92
C ASP A 60 -3.51 3.96 -23.68
N ALA A 61 -4.60 3.68 -22.93
CA ALA A 61 -4.73 2.87 -21.69
C ALA A 61 -4.37 3.56 -20.33
N PRO A 62 -5.02 3.16 -19.21
CA PRO A 62 -5.23 4.00 -18.03
C PRO A 62 -3.90 4.31 -17.33
N LYS A 63 -3.32 5.49 -17.61
CA LYS A 63 -2.14 6.03 -16.93
C LYS A 63 -0.95 5.04 -16.87
N SER A 64 -0.69 4.33 -17.97
CA SER A 64 0.57 3.68 -18.38
C SER A 64 1.71 3.62 -17.33
N GLY A 65 1.55 2.91 -16.20
CA GLY A 65 2.58 2.84 -15.13
C GLY A 65 3.14 4.19 -14.64
N LEU A 66 2.54 5.33 -15.02
CA LEU A 66 3.12 6.66 -14.87
C LEU A 66 3.17 7.05 -13.39
N HIS A 67 2.15 6.65 -12.63
CA HIS A 67 2.13 6.73 -11.18
C HIS A 67 3.32 5.98 -10.54
N LEU A 68 3.70 4.81 -11.06
CA LEU A 68 4.88 4.07 -10.59
C LEU A 68 6.17 4.83 -10.88
N LEU A 69 6.30 5.44 -12.07
CA LEU A 69 7.47 6.24 -12.43
C LEU A 69 7.63 7.46 -11.51
N TYR A 70 6.55 8.20 -11.28
CA TYR A 70 6.55 9.31 -10.31
C TYR A 70 6.94 8.82 -8.91
N SER A 71 6.36 7.72 -8.45
CA SER A 71 6.67 7.22 -7.11
C SER A 71 8.11 6.72 -6.98
N ASN A 72 8.67 6.08 -8.00
CA ASN A 72 10.06 5.64 -8.02
C ASN A 72 11.02 6.83 -8.08
N ARG A 73 10.72 7.87 -8.88
CA ARG A 73 11.49 9.12 -8.88
C ARG A 73 11.43 9.83 -7.53
N ALA A 74 10.26 9.83 -6.86
CA ALA A 74 10.12 10.38 -5.51
C ALA A 74 11.03 9.66 -4.50
N ALA A 75 11.12 8.33 -4.57
CA ALA A 75 12.03 7.55 -3.72
C ALA A 75 13.50 7.93 -3.95
N VAL A 76 13.93 8.09 -5.22
CA VAL A 76 15.28 8.55 -5.55
C VAL A 76 15.53 9.97 -5.01
N ARG A 77 14.56 10.88 -5.18
CA ARG A 77 14.68 12.27 -4.71
C ARG A 77 14.74 12.37 -3.19
N LEU A 78 14.02 11.53 -2.46
CA LEU A 78 14.13 11.42 -1.00
C LEU A 78 15.54 11.02 -0.58
N LEU A 79 16.15 10.04 -1.26
CA LEU A 79 17.54 9.63 -0.99
C LEU A 79 18.55 10.74 -1.34
N LEU A 80 18.28 11.53 -2.39
CA LEU A 80 19.06 12.71 -2.76
C LEU A 80 18.79 13.95 -1.88
N LYS A 81 17.94 13.82 -0.85
CA LYS A 81 17.49 14.94 0.02
C LYS A 81 16.78 16.08 -0.73
N LYS A 82 16.29 15.84 -1.94
CA LYS A 82 15.49 16.77 -2.75
C LYS A 82 14.01 16.66 -2.39
N ASN A 83 13.68 17.00 -1.14
CA ASN A 83 12.36 16.71 -0.57
C ASN A 83 11.21 17.45 -1.27
N ASP A 84 11.38 18.70 -1.68
CA ASP A 84 10.35 19.45 -2.42
C ASP A 84 9.99 18.80 -3.77
N GLY A 85 10.99 18.24 -4.46
CA GLY A 85 10.76 17.51 -5.71
C GLY A 85 10.05 16.18 -5.48
N ALA A 86 10.35 15.51 -4.36
CA ALA A 86 9.67 14.27 -3.97
C ALA A 86 8.19 14.51 -3.63
N VAL A 87 7.86 15.62 -2.95
CA VAL A 87 6.45 16.01 -2.69
C VAL A 87 5.67 16.13 -4.00
N LYS A 88 6.19 16.90 -4.97
CA LYS A 88 5.52 17.11 -6.27
C LYS A 88 5.29 15.81 -7.04
N ASP A 89 6.28 14.91 -6.99
CA ASP A 89 6.16 13.60 -7.62
C ASP A 89 5.11 12.73 -6.93
N CYS A 90 5.07 12.72 -5.59
CA CYS A 90 4.04 12.00 -4.84
C CYS A 90 2.64 12.58 -5.09
N GLU A 91 2.48 13.90 -5.15
CA GLU A 91 1.20 14.55 -5.49
C GLU A 91 0.75 14.19 -6.92
N SER A 92 1.67 14.20 -7.88
CA SER A 92 1.40 13.77 -9.26
C SER A 92 1.01 12.29 -9.31
N CYS A 93 1.70 11.44 -8.55
CA CYS A 93 1.37 10.02 -8.41
C CYS A 93 -0.04 9.83 -7.83
N LEU A 94 -0.43 10.59 -6.80
CA LEU A 94 -1.73 10.46 -6.14
C LEU A 94 -2.87 11.06 -6.97
N ALA A 95 -2.59 12.06 -7.82
CA ALA A 95 -3.54 12.54 -8.83
C ALA A 95 -3.82 11.45 -9.89
N LEU A 96 -2.84 10.58 -10.14
CA LEU A 96 -2.96 9.45 -11.04
C LEU A 96 -3.66 8.25 -10.39
N ASP A 97 -3.17 7.80 -9.24
CA ASP A 97 -3.73 6.73 -8.43
C ASP A 97 -3.76 7.14 -6.94
N LYS A 98 -4.96 7.50 -6.47
CA LYS A 98 -5.20 7.91 -5.08
C LYS A 98 -5.01 6.77 -4.08
N ALA A 99 -5.15 5.51 -4.53
CA ALA A 99 -5.04 4.32 -3.69
C ALA A 99 -3.59 3.87 -3.47
N PHE A 100 -2.63 4.52 -4.14
CA PHE A 100 -1.23 4.09 -4.11
C PHE A 100 -0.54 4.36 -2.77
N LEU A 101 -0.51 3.36 -1.90
CA LEU A 101 -0.05 3.47 -0.51
C LEU A 101 1.41 3.96 -0.37
N LYS A 102 2.31 3.47 -1.24
CA LYS A 102 3.73 3.86 -1.22
C LYS A 102 3.91 5.35 -1.50
N ALA A 103 3.02 5.99 -2.28
CA ALA A 103 3.08 7.43 -2.49
C ALA A 103 2.66 8.21 -1.24
N HIS A 104 1.63 7.79 -0.51
CA HIS A 104 1.26 8.41 0.78
C HIS A 104 2.40 8.33 1.79
N PHE A 105 3.04 7.17 1.91
CA PHE A 105 4.19 6.98 2.80
C PHE A 105 5.37 7.89 2.41
N ARG A 106 5.76 7.89 1.13
CA ARG A 106 6.84 8.75 0.63
C ARG A 106 6.52 10.25 0.75
N LEU A 107 5.25 10.64 0.58
CA LEU A 107 4.78 12.01 0.77
C LEU A 107 4.91 12.46 2.23
N ALA A 108 4.48 11.62 3.16
CA ALA A 108 4.62 11.87 4.59
C ALA A 108 6.10 11.99 5.00
N GLN A 109 6.97 11.10 4.50
CA GLN A 109 8.42 11.21 4.71
C GLN A 109 9.00 12.52 4.13
N ALA A 110 8.55 12.93 2.94
CA ALA A 110 9.01 14.16 2.31
C ALA A 110 8.62 15.39 3.15
N TRP A 111 7.37 15.44 3.64
CA TRP A 111 6.89 16.51 4.52
C TRP A 111 7.59 16.54 5.88
N MET A 112 7.84 15.37 6.46
CA MET A 112 8.63 15.23 7.69
C MET A 112 10.02 15.84 7.52
N ARG A 113 10.72 15.52 6.42
CA ARG A 113 12.05 16.07 6.12
C ARG A 113 12.05 17.57 5.81
N LEU A 114 10.91 18.14 5.42
CA LEU A 114 10.71 19.58 5.23
C LEU A 114 10.27 20.31 6.52
N GLY A 115 10.08 19.60 7.63
CA GLY A 115 9.57 20.17 8.88
C GLY A 115 8.11 20.63 8.80
N LYS A 116 7.35 20.18 7.79
CA LYS A 116 5.91 20.47 7.65
C LYS A 116 5.08 19.38 8.30
N TRP A 117 5.14 19.31 9.62
CA TRP A 117 4.58 18.22 10.43
C TRP A 117 3.09 17.98 10.18
N LYS A 118 2.27 19.03 10.17
CA LYS A 118 0.82 18.93 9.93
C LYS A 118 0.48 18.27 8.59
N SER A 119 1.21 18.63 7.53
CA SER A 119 1.04 18.05 6.20
C SER A 119 1.50 16.60 6.16
N GLY A 120 2.56 16.24 6.89
CA GLY A 120 3.02 14.86 7.02
C GLY A 120 2.00 13.96 7.72
N ILE A 121 1.42 14.42 8.83
CA ILE A 121 0.37 13.68 9.56
C ILE A 121 -0.88 13.50 8.69
N GLU A 122 -1.28 14.54 7.95
CA GLU A 122 -2.41 14.46 7.04
C GLU A 122 -2.18 13.44 5.93
N ALA A 123 -0.98 13.40 5.34
CA ALA A 123 -0.62 12.39 4.34
C ALA A 123 -0.64 10.96 4.91
N CYS A 124 -0.20 10.76 6.16
CA CYS A 124 -0.34 9.47 6.84
C CYS A 124 -1.81 9.12 7.06
N ARG A 125 -2.63 10.08 7.51
CA ARG A 125 -4.06 9.89 7.76
C ARG A 125 -4.79 9.48 6.48
N THR A 126 -4.56 10.16 5.36
CA THR A 126 -5.19 9.79 4.07
C THR A 126 -4.77 8.41 3.60
N GLY A 127 -3.51 8.01 3.83
CA GLY A 127 -3.05 6.65 3.55
C GLY A 127 -3.72 5.59 4.44
N LEU A 128 -3.89 5.90 5.73
CA LEU A 128 -4.53 5.02 6.72
C LEU A 128 -6.05 4.91 6.53
N GLU A 129 -6.72 5.95 6.03
CA GLU A 129 -8.14 5.89 5.66
C GLU A 129 -8.38 4.84 4.55
N LEU A 130 -7.42 4.68 3.65
CA LEU A 130 -7.46 3.68 2.57
C LEU A 130 -7.03 2.29 3.06
N HIS A 131 -6.04 2.24 3.95
CA HIS A 131 -5.43 1.03 4.50
C HIS A 131 -5.26 1.14 6.03
N SER A 132 -6.35 0.91 6.76
CA SER A 132 -6.48 1.15 8.22
C SER A 132 -5.64 0.26 9.14
N GLY A 133 -4.67 -0.48 8.61
CA GLY A 133 -3.83 -1.43 9.36
C GLY A 133 -2.40 -1.51 8.83
N ASN A 134 -1.95 -0.51 8.08
CA ASN A 134 -0.56 -0.49 7.63
C ASN A 134 0.35 -0.02 8.78
N ALA A 135 1.18 -0.94 9.27
CA ALA A 135 2.09 -0.68 10.38
C ALA A 135 3.15 0.39 10.06
N GLU A 136 3.63 0.46 8.82
CA GLU A 136 4.64 1.44 8.40
C GLU A 136 4.11 2.88 8.50
N LEU A 137 2.88 3.13 8.05
CA LEU A 137 2.26 4.45 8.15
C LEU A 137 1.91 4.84 9.58
N LEU A 138 1.48 3.89 10.42
CA LEU A 138 1.25 4.14 11.84
C LEU A 138 2.56 4.50 12.55
N SER A 139 3.63 3.75 12.26
CA SER A 139 4.97 4.02 12.79
C SER A 139 5.46 5.39 12.34
N LEU A 140 5.31 5.72 11.04
CA LEU A 140 5.73 7.01 10.50
C LEU A 140 4.91 8.17 11.07
N GLN A 141 3.60 7.99 11.27
CA GLN A 141 2.75 9.00 11.90
C GLN A 141 3.20 9.30 13.34
N ALA A 142 3.52 8.26 14.12
CA ALA A 142 4.06 8.41 15.47
C ALA A 142 5.43 9.12 15.47
N GLU A 143 6.32 8.76 14.55
CA GLU A 143 7.63 9.41 14.37
C GLU A 143 7.47 10.91 14.05
N ILE A 144 6.55 11.25 13.14
CA ILE A 144 6.25 12.65 12.78
C ILE A 144 5.69 13.42 13.98
N GLN A 145 4.83 12.79 14.79
CA GLN A 145 4.25 13.43 15.97
C GLN A 145 5.32 13.70 17.03
N GLU A 146 6.18 12.73 17.32
CA GLU A 146 7.29 12.91 18.26
C GLU A 146 8.26 14.00 17.80
N ALA A 147 8.59 14.03 16.50
CA ALA A 147 9.42 15.07 15.92
C ALA A 147 8.76 16.46 15.99
N TRP A 148 7.43 16.52 15.81
CA TRP A 148 6.67 17.76 15.94
C TRP A 148 6.68 18.28 17.38
N ASP A 149 6.44 17.41 18.35
CA ASP A 149 6.44 17.78 19.77
C ASP A 149 7.81 18.33 20.18
N LYS A 150 8.91 17.65 19.80
CA LYS A 150 10.28 18.13 20.02
C LYS A 150 10.55 19.49 19.38
N ASP A 151 10.19 19.69 18.12
CA ASP A 151 10.35 20.98 17.42
C ASP A 151 9.53 22.10 18.09
N THR A 152 8.33 21.79 18.61
CA THR A 152 7.54 22.78 19.37
C THR A 152 8.14 23.12 20.74
N GLU A 153 8.68 22.14 21.46
CA GLU A 153 9.38 22.36 22.72
C GLU A 153 10.64 23.19 22.53
N GLU A 154 11.45 22.89 21.52
CA GLU A 154 12.65 23.65 21.19
C GLU A 154 12.31 25.10 20.81
N LYS A 155 11.28 25.31 19.98
CA LYS A 155 10.79 26.65 19.65
C LYS A 155 10.24 27.39 20.87
N ALA A 156 9.57 26.70 21.79
CA ALA A 156 9.07 27.28 23.03
C ALA A 156 10.23 27.71 23.95
N LYS A 157 11.26 26.86 24.11
CA LYS A 157 12.48 27.18 24.87
C LYS A 157 13.22 28.38 24.27
N PHE A 158 13.43 28.38 22.95
CA PHE A 158 14.06 29.49 22.24
C PHE A 158 13.29 30.81 22.40
N ASN A 159 11.95 30.76 22.31
CA ASN A 159 11.12 31.95 22.51
C ASN A 159 11.10 32.44 23.97
N ALA A 160 11.19 31.52 24.94
CA ALA A 160 11.31 31.87 26.36
C ALA A 160 12.65 32.56 26.64
N GLU A 161 13.76 31.99 26.17
CA GLU A 161 15.10 32.58 26.30
C GLU A 161 15.19 33.94 25.60
N ALA A 162 14.61 34.08 24.39
CA ALA A 162 14.55 35.35 23.68
C ALA A 162 13.73 36.43 24.42
N ASN A 163 12.72 36.04 25.21
CA ASN A 163 11.96 36.96 26.05
C ASN A 163 12.70 37.36 27.33
N GLU A 164 13.55 36.49 27.90
CA GLU A 164 14.38 36.82 29.06
C GLU A 164 15.54 37.75 28.71
N VAL A 165 16.08 37.66 27.49
CA VAL A 165 17.19 38.50 27.02
C VAL A 165 16.73 39.87 26.49
N ARG A 166 15.42 40.09 26.29
CA ARG A 166 14.90 41.40 25.88
C ARG A 166 15.12 42.42 27.01
N PRO A 167 15.96 43.46 26.81
CA PRO A 167 16.03 44.57 27.75
C PRO A 167 14.67 45.27 27.77
N ASP A 168 14.22 45.68 28.95
CA ASP A 168 13.01 46.49 29.13
C ASP A 168 13.28 47.89 28.55
N LEU A 169 13.24 47.99 27.22
CA LEU A 169 13.32 49.25 26.51
C LEU A 169 12.03 50.01 26.82
N PRO A 170 12.11 51.24 27.36
CA PRO A 170 10.93 52.02 27.66
C PRO A 170 10.09 52.14 26.39
N LYS A 171 8.82 51.72 26.47
CA LYS A 171 7.85 51.88 25.38
C LYS A 171 7.94 53.34 24.93
N PRO A 172 8.23 53.64 23.65
CA PRO A 172 8.21 55.00 23.18
C PRO A 172 6.80 55.53 23.42
N GLU A 173 6.68 56.54 24.30
CA GLU A 173 5.44 57.26 24.45
C GLU A 173 5.07 57.80 23.06
N PRO A 174 3.81 57.66 22.63
CA PRO A 174 3.40 58.24 21.37
C PRO A 174 3.61 59.75 21.48
N THR A 175 4.64 60.26 20.80
CA THR A 175 4.86 61.69 20.64
C THR A 175 3.62 62.21 19.92
N ARG A 176 2.66 62.73 20.68
CA ARG A 176 1.46 63.38 20.15
C ARG A 176 1.94 64.63 19.41
N ILE A 177 2.19 64.49 18.12
CA ILE A 177 2.21 65.62 17.21
C ILE A 177 0.76 66.12 17.17
N PRO A 178 0.47 67.36 17.58
CA PRO A 178 -0.88 67.88 17.50
C PRO A 178 -1.25 68.07 16.02
N MET A 179 -2.01 67.12 15.46
CA MET A 179 -2.66 67.32 14.17
C MET A 179 -3.80 68.32 14.33
N ALA A 180 -3.74 69.39 13.55
CA ALA A 180 -4.84 70.32 13.39
C ALA A 180 -6.10 69.58 12.92
N THR A 181 -7.22 69.91 13.57
CA THR A 181 -8.57 69.43 13.26
C THR A 181 -8.97 69.69 11.81
N PRO A 182 -9.80 68.80 11.23
CA PRO A 182 -11.01 69.31 10.62
C PRO A 182 -12.28 68.62 11.15
N SER A 183 -13.17 69.50 11.61
CA SER A 183 -14.64 69.51 11.55
C SER A 183 -15.44 68.20 11.36
N ALA A 184 -16.27 67.93 12.38
CA ALA A 184 -17.72 67.63 12.36
C ALA A 184 -18.30 66.58 11.37
N ALA A 185 -18.84 65.48 11.94
CA ALA A 185 -20.15 64.86 11.66
C ALA A 185 -20.23 63.50 12.40
N SER A 186 -20.87 63.42 13.59
CA SER A 186 -22.27 63.03 13.83
C SER A 186 -22.55 61.50 13.89
N ASN A 187 -23.08 61.08 15.06
CA ASN A 187 -24.02 59.97 15.35
C ASN A 187 -23.50 58.58 15.79
N ALA A 188 -23.46 58.41 17.14
CA ALA A 188 -24.06 57.37 18.04
C ALA A 188 -24.35 55.90 17.61
N PRO A 189 -24.55 54.92 18.52
CA PRO A 189 -24.19 54.80 19.96
C PRO A 189 -23.50 53.46 20.39
N LYS A 190 -22.98 53.48 21.63
CA LYS A 190 -22.42 52.36 22.44
C LYS A 190 -23.43 51.25 22.76
N LYS A 191 -22.94 50.01 22.90
CA LYS A 191 -23.49 48.99 23.82
C LYS A 191 -22.39 48.24 24.57
N THR A 192 -22.59 48.17 25.88
CA THR A 192 -21.75 47.68 26.96
C THR A 192 -21.81 46.16 27.09
N GLN A 193 -20.70 45.52 27.47
CA GLN A 193 -20.62 44.11 27.89
C GLN A 193 -21.07 43.98 29.35
N GLU A 194 -21.93 43.00 29.64
CA GLU A 194 -22.30 42.56 30.99
C GLU A 194 -21.56 41.26 31.35
N GLU A 195 -20.87 41.29 32.49
CA GLU A 195 -20.44 40.11 33.25
C GLU A 195 -21.62 39.55 34.06
N LYS A 196 -21.75 38.22 34.14
CA LYS A 196 -22.64 37.54 35.09
C LYS A 196 -21.85 36.61 36.01
N GLN A 197 -21.84 36.97 37.29
CA GLN A 197 -21.51 36.12 38.42
C GLN A 197 -22.70 35.18 38.73
N SER A 198 -22.40 33.94 39.15
CA SER A 198 -23.36 32.98 39.68
C SER A 198 -23.11 32.75 41.18
N ASN A 199 -24.14 32.94 42.01
CA ASN A 199 -24.15 32.53 43.42
C ASN A 199 -25.58 32.17 43.87
N GLY A 200 -25.70 31.19 44.78
CA GLY A 200 -26.97 30.74 45.41
C GLY A 200 -27.03 29.21 45.51
N THR A 201 -26.51 28.56 46.56
CA THR A 201 -26.98 28.43 47.97
C THR A 201 -28.06 27.37 48.18
N SER A 202 -27.73 26.48 49.12
CA SER A 202 -28.43 25.31 49.68
C SER A 202 -29.77 25.56 50.39
N SER A 203 -30.64 24.54 50.41
CA SER A 203 -31.64 24.33 51.47
C SER A 203 -31.94 22.84 51.70
N ALA A 204 -32.08 22.48 52.97
CA ALA A 204 -32.09 21.15 53.61
C ALA A 204 -33.40 20.30 53.44
N PRO A 205 -33.48 19.05 53.92
CA PRO A 205 -34.47 18.01 53.57
C PRO A 205 -35.63 17.82 54.57
N PRO A 206 -36.67 17.01 54.27
CA PRO A 206 -37.23 16.06 55.26
C PRO A 206 -37.84 14.75 54.61
N PRO A 207 -38.50 13.84 55.35
CA PRO A 207 -37.94 12.88 56.32
C PRO A 207 -38.22 11.38 55.96
N ASP A 208 -37.41 10.52 56.57
CA ASP A 208 -37.66 9.13 57.03
C ASP A 208 -38.25 8.02 56.12
N ASN A 209 -37.41 7.00 55.91
CA ASN A 209 -37.64 5.57 56.20
C ASN A 209 -37.35 4.61 55.02
N GLY A 210 -36.16 4.01 55.01
CA GLY A 210 -35.81 2.91 54.09
C GLY A 210 -34.33 2.88 53.67
N MET A 211 -33.60 1.89 54.17
CA MET A 211 -32.21 1.51 53.87
C MET A 211 -31.60 2.10 52.58
N ARG A 212 -30.57 2.95 52.75
CA ARG A 212 -29.82 3.59 51.66
C ARG A 212 -29.14 2.51 50.79
N GLY A 213 -29.54 2.42 49.52
CA GLY A 213 -28.91 1.52 48.53
C GLY A 213 -29.83 0.49 47.85
N TYR A 214 -31.13 0.47 48.19
CA TYR A 214 -32.10 -0.41 47.56
C TYR A 214 -33.28 0.38 46.98
N LYS A 215 -33.79 -0.04 45.82
CA LYS A 215 -34.99 0.52 45.18
C LYS A 215 -36.08 -0.55 45.09
N LYS A 216 -37.34 -0.16 45.15
CA LYS A 216 -38.47 -1.08 44.93
C LYS A 216 -38.88 -1.00 43.46
N THR A 217 -39.02 -2.16 42.82
CA THR A 217 -39.56 -2.26 41.45
C THR A 217 -41.10 -2.08 41.47
N ALA A 218 -41.71 -1.88 40.30
CA ALA A 218 -43.16 -1.66 40.16
C ALA A 218 -44.01 -2.81 40.75
N ASP A 219 -43.45 -4.01 40.84
CA ASP A 219 -44.08 -5.21 41.44
C ASP A 219 -43.84 -5.33 42.97
N GLY A 220 -43.28 -4.29 43.60
CA GLY A 220 -43.09 -4.22 45.06
C GLY A 220 -41.86 -4.97 45.61
N LYS A 221 -41.00 -5.53 44.75
CA LYS A 221 -39.80 -6.28 45.15
C LYS A 221 -38.62 -5.33 45.39
N THR A 222 -37.91 -5.50 46.51
CA THR A 222 -36.73 -4.70 46.86
C THR A 222 -35.50 -5.23 46.13
N THR A 223 -34.88 -4.44 45.25
CA THR A 223 -33.68 -4.80 44.48
C THR A 223 -32.56 -3.80 44.74
N SER A 224 -31.30 -4.18 44.48
CA SER A 224 -30.15 -3.30 44.68
C SER A 224 -30.18 -2.12 43.68
N TYR A 225 -29.54 -1.01 44.04
CA TYR A 225 -29.51 0.21 43.22
C TYR A 225 -28.98 -0.02 41.78
N PHE A 226 -28.18 -1.06 41.55
CA PHE A 226 -27.62 -1.42 40.25
C PHE A 226 -28.53 -2.31 39.38
N HIS A 227 -29.74 -2.63 39.83
CA HIS A 227 -30.67 -3.43 39.04
C HIS A 227 -31.39 -2.56 38.01
N THR A 228 -31.08 -2.67 36.73
CA THR A 228 -31.86 -2.05 35.65
C THR A 228 -33.02 -2.95 35.26
N ASP A 229 -34.25 -2.48 35.50
CA ASP A 229 -35.45 -3.15 35.02
C ASP A 229 -35.49 -3.04 33.49
N ILE A 230 -35.36 -4.18 32.81
CA ILE A 230 -35.44 -4.24 31.35
C ILE A 230 -36.88 -3.84 30.99
N SER A 231 -37.03 -2.70 30.30
CA SER A 231 -38.34 -2.19 29.90
C SER A 231 -39.08 -3.23 29.06
N ASP A 232 -40.42 -3.20 29.07
CA ASP A 232 -41.20 -4.14 28.25
C ASP A 232 -40.95 -3.95 26.75
N GLU A 233 -40.48 -2.76 26.35
CA GLU A 233 -39.95 -2.48 25.03
C GLU A 233 -38.62 -3.19 24.77
N ALA A 234 -37.68 -3.16 25.72
CA ALA A 234 -36.41 -3.89 25.63
C ALA A 234 -36.61 -5.41 25.68
N LYS A 235 -37.56 -5.91 26.47
CA LYS A 235 -37.95 -7.33 26.47
C LYS A 235 -38.54 -7.77 25.13
N LYS A 236 -39.35 -6.92 24.49
CA LYS A 236 -39.85 -7.17 23.12
C LYS A 236 -38.73 -7.16 22.08
N LEU A 237 -37.71 -6.29 22.23
CA LEU A 237 -36.54 -6.25 21.36
C LEU A 237 -35.60 -7.45 21.51
N ILE A 238 -35.46 -8.00 22.72
CA ILE A 238 -34.67 -9.21 22.99
C ILE A 238 -35.33 -10.44 22.35
N GLY A 239 -36.66 -10.48 22.30
CA GLY A 239 -37.41 -11.52 21.59
C GLY A 239 -37.18 -12.94 22.13
N ASP A 240 -37.55 -13.94 21.32
CA ASP A 240 -37.35 -15.36 21.64
C ASP A 240 -36.02 -15.82 21.03
N CYS A 241 -34.94 -15.83 21.81
CA CYS A 241 -33.59 -16.20 21.35
C CYS A 241 -33.42 -17.70 21.03
N LYS A 242 -34.52 -18.43 20.85
CA LYS A 242 -34.50 -19.87 20.55
C LYS A 242 -34.18 -20.06 19.06
N PRO A 243 -33.18 -20.88 18.69
CA PRO A 243 -32.86 -21.11 17.28
C PRO A 243 -34.08 -21.67 16.55
N GLN A 244 -34.56 -20.96 15.53
CA GLN A 244 -35.67 -21.42 14.71
C GLN A 244 -35.15 -22.23 13.52
N LYS A 245 -35.90 -23.26 13.14
CA LYS A 245 -35.59 -24.09 11.99
C LYS A 245 -35.95 -23.33 10.72
N ILE A 246 -34.97 -23.12 9.84
CA ILE A 246 -35.15 -22.39 8.57
C ILE A 246 -35.99 -23.23 7.61
N ASP A 247 -37.05 -22.64 7.05
CA ASP A 247 -37.90 -23.26 6.04
C ASP A 247 -37.25 -23.23 4.65
N ALA A 248 -37.50 -24.25 3.83
CA ALA A 248 -36.87 -24.43 2.51
C ALA A 248 -37.17 -23.30 1.51
N GLU A 249 -38.20 -22.49 1.76
CA GLU A 249 -38.54 -21.30 0.96
C GLU A 249 -37.74 -20.05 1.38
N GLN A 250 -37.27 -19.97 2.63
CA GLN A 250 -36.39 -18.88 3.07
C GLN A 250 -34.98 -18.99 2.47
N LEU A 251 -34.54 -20.21 2.11
CA LEU A 251 -33.29 -20.41 1.35
C LEU A 251 -33.35 -19.85 -0.08
N LYS A 252 -34.54 -19.70 -0.67
CA LYS A 252 -34.70 -19.23 -2.05
C LYS A 252 -34.71 -17.70 -2.18
N ASN A 253 -35.00 -16.99 -1.09
CA ASN A 253 -35.07 -15.52 -1.07
C ASN A 253 -33.78 -14.84 -0.55
N SER A 254 -32.76 -15.60 -0.14
CA SER A 254 -31.43 -15.06 0.18
C SER A 254 -30.51 -14.89 -1.04
N ASP A 255 -30.98 -15.30 -2.21
CA ASP A 255 -30.26 -15.07 -3.46
C ASP A 255 -30.53 -13.65 -3.98
N GLN A 256 -29.44 -12.94 -4.28
CA GLN A 256 -29.39 -11.66 -5.01
C GLN A 256 -29.62 -10.38 -4.20
N SER A 257 -28.75 -10.07 -3.23
CA SER A 257 -28.20 -8.70 -3.15
C SER A 257 -26.89 -8.59 -2.37
N LYS A 258 -25.81 -8.38 -3.14
CA LYS A 258 -24.54 -7.74 -2.74
C LYS A 258 -23.67 -8.43 -1.67
N ALA A 259 -23.03 -9.54 -2.02
CA ALA A 259 -21.68 -9.82 -1.54
C ALA A 259 -20.77 -9.97 -2.78
N LYS A 260 -19.92 -8.98 -3.06
CA LYS A 260 -18.95 -9.04 -4.17
C LYS A 260 -17.70 -9.85 -3.83
N ALA A 261 -17.59 -10.38 -2.61
CA ALA A 261 -16.40 -11.05 -2.11
C ALA A 261 -16.66 -11.73 -0.75
N GLY A 262 -16.42 -13.04 -0.63
CA GLY A 262 -16.49 -13.80 0.63
C GLY A 262 -17.72 -14.68 0.75
N SER A 263 -17.71 -15.62 1.70
CA SER A 263 -18.83 -16.55 1.90
C SER A 263 -20.13 -15.82 2.22
N ALA A 264 -21.24 -16.43 1.81
CA ALA A 264 -22.59 -15.95 2.13
C ALA A 264 -22.86 -15.80 3.64
N TRP A 265 -22.04 -16.46 4.49
CA TRP A 265 -22.12 -16.41 5.95
C TRP A 265 -21.42 -15.19 6.57
N ASN A 266 -20.59 -14.48 5.81
CA ASN A 266 -19.80 -13.36 6.30
C ASN A 266 -20.40 -12.00 5.91
N GLN A 267 -21.65 -11.77 6.31
CA GLN A 267 -22.35 -10.51 6.04
C GLN A 267 -21.74 -9.30 6.79
N ALA A 268 -21.00 -9.54 7.88
CA ALA A 268 -20.36 -8.51 8.69
C ALA A 268 -19.00 -8.03 8.12
N GLY A 269 -18.49 -8.64 7.04
CA GLY A 269 -17.20 -8.27 6.45
C GLY A 269 -15.99 -8.65 7.31
N THR A 270 -16.13 -9.67 8.15
CA THR A 270 -15.09 -10.26 9.00
C THR A 270 -13.97 -10.87 8.15
N PHE A 271 -12.79 -11.12 8.73
CA PHE A 271 -11.72 -11.85 8.04
C PHE A 271 -12.16 -13.29 7.73
N GLU A 272 -12.03 -13.72 6.47
CA GLU A 272 -12.21 -15.10 6.02
C GLU A 272 -11.00 -15.51 5.19
N GLU A 273 -10.41 -16.66 5.48
CA GLU A 273 -9.29 -17.22 4.71
C GLU A 273 -9.64 -18.63 4.27
N ARG A 274 -9.39 -18.93 3.00
CA ARG A 274 -9.55 -20.27 2.42
C ARG A 274 -8.21 -20.73 1.89
N ASN A 275 -7.79 -21.92 2.32
CA ASN A 275 -6.58 -22.56 1.81
C ASN A 275 -6.87 -23.25 0.47
N TYR A 276 -6.09 -22.89 -0.54
CA TYR A 276 -6.10 -23.43 -1.89
C TYR A 276 -4.74 -24.04 -2.29
N THR A 277 -3.82 -24.26 -1.33
CA THR A 277 -2.47 -24.80 -1.57
C THR A 277 -2.53 -26.09 -2.40
N LYS A 278 -3.41 -27.02 -2.05
CA LYS A 278 -3.56 -28.29 -2.79
C LYS A 278 -4.00 -28.08 -4.23
N TRP A 279 -5.01 -27.24 -4.44
CA TRP A 279 -5.52 -26.91 -5.78
C TRP A 279 -4.43 -26.27 -6.63
N PHE A 280 -3.67 -25.34 -6.05
CA PHE A 280 -2.59 -24.65 -6.76
C PHE A 280 -1.49 -25.63 -7.16
N HIS A 281 -1.04 -26.49 -6.24
CA HIS A 281 -0.03 -27.51 -6.52
C HIS A 281 -0.48 -28.52 -7.58
N GLU A 282 -1.77 -28.90 -7.60
CA GLU A 282 -2.33 -29.78 -8.63
C GLU A 282 -2.35 -29.09 -10.00
N LYS A 283 -2.80 -27.82 -10.06
CA LYS A 283 -2.83 -27.05 -11.31
C LYS A 283 -1.47 -26.75 -11.91
N VAL A 284 -0.45 -26.52 -11.08
CA VAL A 284 0.94 -26.41 -11.57
C VAL A 284 1.40 -27.72 -12.23
N ARG A 285 1.05 -28.88 -11.65
CA ARG A 285 1.40 -30.19 -12.24
C ARG A 285 0.59 -30.52 -13.50
N GLU A 286 -0.64 -30.03 -13.63
CA GLU A 286 -1.43 -30.16 -14.85
C GLU A 286 -0.87 -29.30 -16.00
N GLU A 287 -0.45 -28.06 -15.72
CA GLU A 287 0.11 -27.14 -16.72
C GLU A 287 1.55 -27.46 -17.10
N ILE A 288 2.30 -28.13 -16.21
CA ILE A 288 3.64 -28.63 -16.48
C ILE A 288 3.65 -30.15 -16.23
N PRO A 289 3.12 -30.94 -17.17
CA PRO A 289 3.15 -32.39 -17.08
C PRO A 289 4.57 -32.95 -16.95
N LYS A 290 4.67 -34.16 -16.40
CA LYS A 290 5.93 -34.90 -16.42
C LYS A 290 6.34 -35.20 -17.86
N ASN A 291 7.62 -35.01 -18.14
CA ASN A 291 8.20 -35.19 -19.48
C ASN A 291 7.56 -34.26 -20.51
N THR A 292 7.35 -32.99 -20.13
CA THR A 292 6.94 -31.99 -21.12
C THR A 292 8.13 -31.68 -22.00
N ASP A 293 7.94 -31.84 -23.30
CA ASP A 293 8.89 -31.45 -24.32
C ASP A 293 8.73 -29.95 -24.60
N VAL A 294 9.80 -29.19 -24.39
CA VAL A 294 9.84 -27.75 -24.69
C VAL A 294 10.59 -27.56 -25.99
N GLU A 295 9.86 -27.18 -27.04
CA GLU A 295 10.41 -26.93 -28.38
C GLU A 295 11.49 -25.86 -28.34
N LEU A 296 12.68 -26.21 -28.85
CA LEU A 296 13.79 -25.28 -29.02
C LEU A 296 13.82 -24.73 -30.45
N PRO A 297 14.16 -23.43 -30.65
CA PRO A 297 14.42 -22.89 -31.98
C PRO A 297 15.55 -23.64 -32.69
N ASN A 298 15.46 -23.75 -34.03
CA ASN A 298 16.45 -24.34 -34.95
C ASN A 298 16.56 -25.89 -34.94
N ASP A 299 15.44 -26.62 -34.86
CA ASP A 299 15.39 -28.10 -34.95
C ASP A 299 16.29 -28.84 -33.92
N LEU A 300 16.55 -28.19 -32.78
CA LEU A 300 17.22 -28.81 -31.65
C LEU A 300 16.23 -29.72 -30.91
N PRO A 301 16.69 -30.88 -30.40
CA PRO A 301 15.84 -31.82 -29.66
C PRO A 301 15.29 -31.17 -28.39
N ASP A 302 14.03 -31.49 -28.08
CA ASP A 302 13.25 -30.85 -27.02
C ASP A 302 13.89 -31.00 -25.65
N ILE A 303 13.69 -29.98 -24.80
CA ILE A 303 14.07 -30.07 -23.39
C ILE A 303 12.95 -30.78 -22.64
N VAL A 304 13.28 -31.92 -22.05
CA VAL A 304 12.38 -32.68 -21.20
C VAL A 304 12.40 -32.06 -19.80
N VAL A 305 11.23 -31.58 -19.35
CA VAL A 305 11.06 -31.05 -17.99
C VAL A 305 10.18 -31.91 -17.10
N ASN A 306 10.50 -31.90 -15.81
CA ASN A 306 9.78 -32.64 -14.79
C ASN A 306 9.75 -31.84 -13.49
N VAL A 307 8.54 -31.58 -12.98
CA VAL A 307 8.35 -30.93 -11.69
C VAL A 307 8.64 -31.93 -10.56
N GLU A 308 9.68 -31.68 -9.79
CA GLU A 308 10.12 -32.56 -8.71
C GLU A 308 9.39 -32.26 -7.41
N THR A 309 9.51 -31.01 -6.94
CA THR A 309 8.89 -30.55 -5.71
C THR A 309 8.10 -29.26 -5.94
N ILE A 310 6.98 -29.14 -5.24
CA ILE A 310 6.23 -27.90 -5.12
C ILE A 310 6.01 -27.68 -3.63
N SER A 311 6.51 -26.57 -3.11
CA SER A 311 6.42 -26.18 -1.71
C SER A 311 5.82 -24.79 -1.60
N GLY A 312 5.27 -24.47 -0.43
CA GLY A 312 4.65 -23.18 -0.14
C GLY A 312 3.13 -23.27 -0.02
N ASP A 313 2.49 -22.11 0.07
CA ASP A 313 1.09 -21.96 0.41
C ASP A 313 0.37 -21.02 -0.57
N ALA A 314 -0.90 -21.33 -0.86
CA ALA A 314 -1.77 -20.50 -1.68
C ALA A 314 -3.11 -20.32 -0.98
N ASN A 315 -3.41 -19.09 -0.55
CA ASN A 315 -4.60 -18.76 0.23
C ASN A 315 -5.37 -17.60 -0.42
N ILE A 316 -6.69 -17.65 -0.30
CA ILE A 316 -7.56 -16.55 -0.68
C ILE A 316 -8.15 -15.95 0.60
N ALA A 317 -7.80 -14.70 0.87
CA ALA A 317 -8.25 -13.97 2.05
C ALA A 317 -9.28 -12.90 1.66
N CYS A 318 -10.45 -12.91 2.28
CA CYS A 318 -11.45 -11.85 2.19
C CYS A 318 -11.47 -11.03 3.48
N THR A 319 -11.38 -9.70 3.35
CA THR A 319 -11.54 -8.77 4.47
C THR A 319 -12.39 -7.58 4.04
N ARG A 320 -13.49 -7.33 4.77
CA ARG A 320 -14.39 -6.19 4.50
C ARG A 320 -14.80 -6.07 3.02
N GLY A 321 -15.06 -7.21 2.37
CA GLY A 321 -15.45 -7.28 0.95
C GLY A 321 -14.31 -7.07 -0.06
N LYS A 322 -13.04 -7.06 0.37
CA LYS A 322 -11.87 -7.10 -0.51
C LYS A 322 -11.27 -8.51 -0.50
N VAL A 323 -11.19 -9.14 -1.68
CA VAL A 323 -10.46 -10.41 -1.89
C VAL A 323 -9.00 -10.11 -2.14
N LYS A 324 -8.11 -10.87 -1.50
CA LYS A 324 -6.68 -10.92 -1.76
C LYS A 324 -6.28 -12.36 -2.07
N TYR A 325 -5.56 -12.53 -3.16
CA TYR A 325 -4.94 -13.79 -3.55
C TYR A 325 -3.50 -13.74 -3.08
N ILE A 326 -3.13 -14.64 -2.18
CA ILE A 326 -1.81 -14.68 -1.56
C ILE A 326 -1.23 -16.04 -1.92
N HIS A 327 -0.08 -16.08 -2.58
CA HIS A 327 0.66 -17.32 -2.76
C HIS A 327 2.15 -17.06 -2.58
N ASP A 328 2.78 -17.88 -1.75
CA ASP A 328 4.22 -17.96 -1.58
C ASP A 328 4.58 -19.38 -1.99
N THR A 329 5.17 -19.55 -3.18
CA THR A 329 5.36 -20.88 -3.75
C THR A 329 6.72 -21.03 -4.40
N VAL A 330 7.31 -22.20 -4.17
CA VAL A 330 8.58 -22.63 -4.72
C VAL A 330 8.33 -23.86 -5.57
N VAL A 331 8.70 -23.77 -6.85
CA VAL A 331 8.58 -24.86 -7.82
C VAL A 331 9.98 -25.27 -8.27
N GLU A 332 10.36 -26.51 -7.98
CA GLU A 332 11.62 -27.09 -8.45
C GLU A 332 11.36 -27.98 -9.67
N VAL A 333 11.99 -27.63 -10.79
CA VAL A 333 11.85 -28.31 -12.07
C VAL A 333 13.19 -28.86 -12.50
N LYS A 334 13.26 -30.18 -12.65
CA LYS A 334 14.39 -30.84 -13.29
C LYS A 334 14.24 -30.76 -14.80
N TRP A 335 15.32 -30.43 -15.48
CA TRP A 335 15.37 -30.37 -16.94
C TRP A 335 16.51 -31.25 -17.45
N ASN A 336 16.28 -31.88 -18.59
CA ASN A 336 17.30 -32.64 -19.29
C ASN A 336 17.06 -32.61 -20.80
N PHE A 337 18.14 -32.65 -21.58
CA PHE A 337 18.07 -32.77 -23.03
C PHE A 337 19.29 -33.51 -23.55
N THR A 338 19.15 -34.11 -24.73
CA THR A 338 20.24 -34.77 -25.45
C THR A 338 20.32 -34.18 -26.85
N THR A 339 21.46 -33.61 -27.22
CA THR A 339 21.70 -33.07 -28.57
C THR A 339 21.84 -34.18 -29.62
N HIS A 340 21.73 -33.83 -30.91
CA HIS A 340 21.96 -34.75 -32.04
C HIS A 340 23.35 -35.43 -32.01
N ASP A 341 24.33 -34.81 -31.34
CA ASP A 341 25.69 -35.35 -31.14
C ASP A 341 25.81 -36.25 -29.88
N ASP A 342 24.71 -36.75 -29.32
CA ASP A 342 24.66 -37.53 -28.06
C ASP A 342 25.19 -36.80 -26.80
N LYS A 343 25.42 -35.48 -26.87
CA LYS A 343 25.83 -34.69 -25.70
C LYS A 343 24.61 -34.35 -24.85
N LYS A 344 24.70 -34.59 -23.55
CA LYS A 344 23.60 -34.44 -22.59
C LYS A 344 23.75 -33.19 -21.72
N GLY A 345 22.65 -32.48 -21.51
CA GLY A 345 22.50 -31.41 -20.54
C GLY A 345 21.50 -31.81 -19.46
N LEU A 346 21.84 -31.56 -18.20
CA LEU A 346 21.06 -31.93 -17.02
C LEU A 346 21.12 -30.80 -16.00
N GLY A 347 20.02 -30.53 -15.31
CA GLY A 347 20.04 -29.59 -14.19
C GLY A 347 18.69 -29.42 -13.53
N THR A 348 18.65 -28.45 -12.61
CA THR A 348 17.47 -28.11 -11.84
C THR A 348 17.26 -26.60 -11.93
N MET A 349 16.00 -26.19 -12.04
CA MET A 349 15.61 -24.80 -11.99
C MET A 349 14.59 -24.62 -10.87
N ARG A 350 14.89 -23.69 -9.96
CA ARG A 350 14.04 -23.33 -8.84
C ARG A 350 13.39 -21.99 -9.15
N LEU A 351 12.07 -21.95 -9.17
CA LEU A 351 11.26 -20.75 -9.36
C LEU A 351 10.56 -20.44 -8.05
N GLU A 352 10.91 -19.31 -7.43
CA GLU A 352 10.37 -18.84 -6.15
C GLU A 352 9.54 -17.57 -6.38
N CYS A 353 8.36 -17.48 -5.77
CA CYS A 353 7.50 -16.31 -5.86
C CYS A 353 7.02 -15.92 -4.46
N ASP A 354 7.30 -14.68 -4.08
CA ASP A 354 7.01 -14.11 -2.75
C ASP A 354 5.60 -13.45 -2.69
N GLY A 355 4.74 -13.74 -3.66
CA GLY A 355 3.34 -13.27 -3.71
C GLY A 355 3.13 -11.88 -4.29
N ASP A 356 4.15 -11.28 -4.88
CA ASP A 356 4.09 -10.02 -5.64
C ASP A 356 4.03 -10.23 -7.17
N GLY A 357 4.05 -11.49 -7.63
CA GLY A 357 3.94 -11.87 -9.03
C GLY A 357 5.26 -11.81 -9.81
N ASP A 358 6.36 -11.51 -9.13
CA ASP A 358 7.71 -11.66 -9.66
C ASP A 358 8.28 -13.02 -9.21
N TYR A 359 9.00 -13.68 -10.13
CA TYR A 359 9.63 -14.97 -9.85
C TYR A 359 11.14 -14.81 -9.81
N ASP A 360 11.76 -15.21 -8.70
CA ASP A 360 13.19 -15.38 -8.60
C ASP A 360 13.57 -16.76 -9.14
N ILE A 361 14.32 -16.77 -10.24
CA ILE A 361 14.72 -17.99 -10.95
C ILE A 361 16.20 -18.27 -10.67
N ASN A 362 16.46 -19.43 -10.08
CA ASN A 362 17.80 -19.96 -9.93
C ASN A 362 17.98 -21.23 -10.79
N VAL A 363 19.01 -21.25 -11.63
CA VAL A 363 19.32 -22.37 -12.52
C VAL A 363 20.63 -23.04 -12.08
N ASP A 364 20.50 -24.24 -11.55
CA ASP A 364 21.62 -25.12 -11.24
C ASP A 364 21.86 -26.09 -12.42
N VAL A 365 23.11 -26.22 -12.82
CA VAL A 365 23.53 -27.09 -13.92
C VAL A 365 24.29 -28.26 -13.31
N ASP A 366 23.78 -29.48 -13.51
CA ASP A 366 24.39 -30.68 -12.94
C ASP A 366 25.81 -30.87 -13.50
N SER A 367 26.74 -31.26 -12.63
CA SER A 367 28.13 -31.59 -12.96
C SER A 367 28.29 -32.64 -14.07
N LYS A 368 27.28 -33.50 -14.29
CA LYS A 368 27.26 -34.51 -15.37
C LYS A 368 26.94 -33.91 -16.74
N THR A 369 26.62 -32.62 -16.82
CA THR A 369 26.37 -31.91 -18.07
C THR A 369 27.64 -31.87 -18.92
N HIS A 370 27.51 -32.29 -20.17
CA HIS A 370 28.64 -32.31 -21.10
C HIS A 370 29.10 -30.87 -21.43
N SER A 371 30.42 -30.62 -21.43
CA SER A 371 30.98 -29.27 -21.65
C SER A 371 30.55 -28.65 -22.99
N GLY A 372 30.39 -29.48 -24.02
CA GLY A 372 29.95 -29.08 -25.36
C GLY A 372 28.51 -28.55 -25.49
N VAL A 373 27.67 -28.66 -24.45
CA VAL A 373 26.30 -28.09 -24.46
C VAL A 373 26.16 -26.81 -23.62
N ARG A 374 27.28 -26.29 -23.08
CA ARG A 374 27.27 -25.10 -22.20
C ARG A 374 26.71 -23.86 -22.88
N GLN A 375 26.94 -23.70 -24.19
CA GLN A 375 26.37 -22.58 -24.95
C GLN A 375 24.85 -22.68 -25.03
N ILE A 376 24.32 -23.86 -25.33
CA ILE A 376 22.87 -24.14 -25.35
C ILE A 376 22.26 -23.87 -23.97
N VAL A 377 22.91 -24.32 -22.90
CA VAL A 377 22.45 -24.07 -21.53
C VAL A 377 22.41 -22.58 -21.22
N ASN A 378 23.44 -21.81 -21.58
CA ASN A 378 23.47 -20.38 -21.33
C ASN A 378 22.40 -19.62 -22.15
N GLU A 379 22.18 -20.02 -23.40
CA GLU A 379 21.31 -19.30 -24.34
C GLU A 379 19.82 -19.67 -24.19
N PHE A 380 19.50 -20.93 -23.84
CA PHE A 380 18.14 -21.44 -23.81
C PHE A 380 17.65 -21.88 -22.43
N VAL A 381 18.54 -22.20 -21.49
CA VAL A 381 18.12 -22.58 -20.12
C VAL A 381 18.29 -21.42 -19.14
N LYS A 382 19.39 -20.67 -19.23
CA LYS A 382 19.68 -19.53 -18.34
C LYS A 382 19.18 -18.18 -18.84
N SER A 383 18.79 -18.08 -20.10
CA SER A 383 18.29 -16.83 -20.66
C SER A 383 16.90 -16.51 -20.12
N SER A 384 16.73 -15.28 -19.65
CA SER A 384 15.45 -14.75 -19.18
C SER A 384 14.52 -14.34 -20.33
N SER A 385 15.05 -14.23 -21.55
CA SER A 385 14.30 -13.71 -22.70
C SER A 385 13.76 -14.80 -23.64
N LYS A 386 14.41 -15.97 -23.68
CA LYS A 386 14.10 -17.06 -24.62
C LYS A 386 14.37 -18.42 -23.98
N GLY A 387 13.64 -19.44 -24.44
CA GLY A 387 13.85 -20.84 -24.04
C GLY A 387 13.04 -21.23 -22.80
N LEU A 388 13.67 -21.92 -21.85
CA LEU A 388 12.97 -22.64 -20.79
C LEU A 388 12.38 -21.73 -19.70
N GLN A 389 13.09 -20.67 -19.30
CA GLN A 389 12.58 -19.73 -18.29
C GLN A 389 11.26 -19.08 -18.70
N PRO A 390 11.15 -18.39 -19.87
CA PRO A 390 9.89 -17.76 -20.25
C PRO A 390 8.75 -18.78 -20.46
N TYR A 391 9.05 -19.99 -20.94
CA TYR A 391 8.06 -21.06 -21.09
C TYR A 391 7.43 -21.45 -19.75
N LEU A 392 8.24 -21.74 -18.73
CA LEU A 392 7.72 -22.10 -17.41
C LEU A 392 7.02 -20.93 -16.73
N LEU A 393 7.54 -19.71 -16.87
CA LEU A 393 6.88 -18.51 -16.34
C LEU A 393 5.50 -18.28 -16.97
N GLU A 394 5.33 -18.53 -18.26
CA GLU A 394 4.03 -18.42 -18.92
C GLU A 394 3.02 -19.43 -18.35
N ARG A 395 3.44 -20.68 -18.14
CA ARG A 395 2.62 -21.73 -17.53
C ARG A 395 2.23 -21.39 -16.09
N LEU A 396 3.18 -20.92 -15.28
CA LEU A 396 2.91 -20.50 -13.91
C LEU A 396 1.95 -19.30 -13.86
N ARG A 397 2.17 -18.28 -14.70
CA ARG A 397 1.24 -17.13 -14.83
C ARG A 397 -0.16 -17.54 -15.29
N SER A 398 -0.28 -18.60 -16.10
CA SER A 398 -1.58 -19.18 -16.46
C SER A 398 -2.30 -19.76 -15.23
N VAL A 399 -1.57 -20.48 -14.37
CA VAL A 399 -2.12 -20.99 -13.09
C VAL A 399 -2.50 -19.83 -12.17
N GLU A 400 -1.67 -18.81 -12.04
CA GLU A 400 -1.96 -17.62 -11.23
C GLU A 400 -3.23 -16.89 -11.70
N LYS A 401 -3.40 -16.73 -13.02
CA LYS A 401 -4.65 -16.15 -13.57
C LYS A 401 -5.86 -16.99 -13.22
N LYS A 402 -5.77 -18.32 -13.28
CA LYS A 402 -6.85 -19.22 -12.85
C LYS A 402 -7.11 -19.10 -11.35
N PHE A 403 -6.05 -18.95 -10.55
CA PHE A 403 -6.15 -18.75 -9.10
C PHE A 403 -6.86 -17.44 -8.76
N GLN A 404 -6.49 -16.34 -9.43
CA GLN A 404 -7.13 -15.02 -9.30
C GLN A 404 -8.56 -14.98 -9.83
N ALA A 405 -8.96 -15.94 -10.68
CA ALA A 405 -10.32 -16.08 -11.17
C ALA A 405 -11.25 -16.85 -10.21
N ILE A 406 -10.71 -17.47 -9.16
CA ILE A 406 -11.52 -18.17 -8.15
C ILE A 406 -12.34 -17.13 -7.39
N GLN A 407 -13.67 -17.20 -7.54
CA GLN A 407 -14.61 -16.44 -6.74
C GLN A 407 -14.93 -17.19 -5.45
N ILE A 408 -14.90 -16.48 -4.32
CA ILE A 408 -15.13 -17.02 -2.98
C ILE A 408 -16.41 -16.54 -2.35
#